data_AF-A0A6I6AEU3-F1
#
_entry.id   AF-A0A6I6AEU3-F1
#
_cell.length_a   1.000
_cell.length_b   1.000
_cell.length_c   1.000
_cell.angle_alpha   90.00
_cell.angle_beta   90.00
_cell.angle_gamma   90.00
#
_symmetry.space_group_name_H-M   'P 1'
#
loop_
_entity.id
_entity.type
_entity.pdbx_description
1 polymer ?
#
loop_
_entity_poly.entity_id
_entity_poly.type
_entity_poly.pdbx_seq_one_letter_code
_entity_poly.pdbx_strand_id
1 'polypeptide(L)'
;MSHSINQEQVDFAQHVRTTCHRLNNFLTILQCQHEHLAGLPSSQLEPELAVVLQDLEPLVDTAANDVLELSKQCRDFLEGVTHPDTSQKLD
;
A
#
# COMPACT_ATOMS: atom_id res chain seq x y z
N MET A 1 2.39 8.42 30.98
CA MET A 1 1.54 7.90 29.89
C MET A 1 2.00 8.34 28.49
N SER A 2 3.05 9.15 28.38
CA SER A 2 3.55 9.68 27.08
C SER A 2 4.36 8.69 26.25
N HIS A 3 4.84 7.58 26.83
CA HIS A 3 5.64 6.59 26.13
C HIS A 3 4.83 5.67 25.21
N SER A 4 3.54 5.42 25.50
CA SER A 4 2.70 4.55 24.64
C SER A 4 2.31 5.25 23.34
N ILE A 5 1.93 6.52 23.42
CA ILE A 5 1.54 7.34 22.26
C ILE A 5 2.71 7.46 21.26
N ASN A 6 3.93 7.66 21.76
CA ASN A 6 5.11 7.70 20.89
C ASN A 6 5.41 6.36 20.20
N GLN A 7 5.14 5.22 20.87
CA GLN A 7 5.34 3.90 20.27
C GLN A 7 4.32 3.64 19.16
N GLU A 8 3.04 3.96 19.39
CA GLU A 8 1.97 3.82 18.39
C GLU A 8 2.25 4.66 17.13
N GLN A 9 2.77 5.88 17.29
CA GLN A 9 3.18 6.72 16.16
C GLN A 9 4.34 6.12 15.37
N VAL A 10 5.33 5.55 16.05
CA VAL A 10 6.48 4.89 15.41
C VAL A 10 6.04 3.63 14.67
N ASP A 11 5.17 2.82 15.27
CA ASP A 11 4.64 1.59 14.67
C ASP A 11 3.79 1.92 13.43
N PHE A 12 2.95 2.95 13.50
CA PHE A 12 2.20 3.45 12.35
C PHE A 12 3.11 3.93 11.23
N ALA A 13 4.10 4.77 11.53
CA ALA A 13 5.06 5.26 10.54
C ALA A 13 5.86 4.12 9.88
N GLN A 14 6.21 3.09 10.64
CA GLN A 14 6.87 1.89 10.12
C GLN A 14 5.92 1.08 9.23
N HIS A 15 4.65 0.96 9.59
CA HIS A 15 3.64 0.31 8.75
C HIS A 15 3.48 1.05 7.42
N VAL A 16 3.27 2.38 7.44
CA VAL A 16 3.19 3.21 6.22
C VAL A 16 4.41 2.99 5.32
N ARG A 17 5.61 3.06 5.88
CA ARG A 17 6.86 2.84 5.13
C ARG A 17 6.90 1.47 4.46
N THR A 18 6.51 0.43 5.19
CA THR A 18 6.53 -0.96 4.70
C THR A 18 5.52 -1.14 3.57
N THR A 19 4.31 -0.62 3.72
CA THR A 19 3.26 -0.70 2.69
C THR A 19 3.64 0.09 1.44
N CYS A 20 4.18 1.30 1.58
CA CYS A 20 4.71 2.07 0.45
C CYS A 20 5.83 1.32 -0.30
N HIS A 21 6.70 0.62 0.41
CA HIS A 21 7.74 -0.18 -0.23
C HIS A 21 7.17 -1.36 -1.03
N ARG A 22 6.15 -2.05 -0.51
CA ARG A 22 5.43 -3.12 -1.24
C ARG A 22 4.78 -2.59 -2.51
N LEU A 23 4.09 -1.45 -2.43
CA LEU A 23 3.47 -0.81 -3.59
C LEU A 23 4.50 -0.40 -4.65
N ASN A 24 5.67 0.11 -4.24
CA ASN A 24 6.73 0.43 -5.18
C ASN A 24 7.29 -0.83 -5.88
N ASN A 25 7.46 -1.93 -5.14
CA ASN A 25 7.86 -3.21 -5.75
C ASN A 25 6.82 -3.70 -6.75
N PHE A 26 5.52 -3.57 -6.45
CA PHE A 26 4.44 -3.88 -7.39
C PHE A 26 4.52 -3.02 -8.67
N LEU A 27 4.69 -1.71 -8.54
CA LEU A 27 4.86 -0.81 -9.70
C LEU A 27 6.08 -1.18 -10.54
N THR A 28 7.19 -1.57 -9.89
CA THR A 28 8.40 -2.05 -10.57
C THR A 28 8.12 -3.31 -11.38
N ILE A 29 7.37 -4.28 -10.81
CA ILE A 29 6.98 -5.49 -11.53
C ILE A 29 6.13 -5.14 -12.76
N LEU A 30 5.12 -4.27 -12.61
CA LEU A 30 4.29 -3.83 -13.74
C LEU A 30 5.12 -3.20 -14.85
N GLN A 31 6.09 -2.35 -14.49
CA GLN A 31 6.97 -1.73 -15.46
C GLN A 31 7.82 -2.77 -16.19
N CYS A 32 8.43 -3.73 -15.46
CA CYS A 32 9.22 -4.79 -16.09
C CYS A 32 8.38 -5.65 -17.04
N GLN A 33 7.15 -6.00 -16.65
CA GLN A 33 6.25 -6.76 -17.51
C GLN A 33 5.84 -5.97 -18.76
N HIS A 34 5.60 -4.67 -18.61
CA HIS A 34 5.30 -3.79 -19.73
C HIS A 34 6.47 -3.69 -20.72
N GLU A 35 7.70 -3.49 -20.23
CA GLU A 35 8.91 -3.43 -21.05
C GLU A 35 9.19 -4.77 -21.76
N HIS A 36 8.99 -5.90 -21.06
CA HIS A 36 9.10 -7.24 -21.64
C HIS A 36 8.13 -7.42 -22.80
N LEU A 37 6.84 -7.18 -22.58
CA LEU A 37 5.81 -7.31 -23.61
C LEU A 37 6.04 -6.37 -24.80
N ALA A 38 6.51 -5.15 -24.55
CA ALA A 38 6.83 -4.19 -25.60
C ALA A 38 7.99 -4.63 -26.50
N GLY A 39 8.90 -5.48 -25.99
CA GLY A 39 10.02 -6.03 -26.74
C GLY A 39 9.68 -7.25 -27.62
N LEU A 40 8.47 -7.81 -27.48
CA LEU A 40 8.10 -9.05 -28.17
C LEU A 40 7.64 -8.84 -29.62
N PRO A 41 7.94 -9.79 -30.52
CA PRO A 41 7.29 -9.84 -31.83
C PRO A 41 5.78 -10.02 -31.69
N SER A 42 4.99 -9.41 -32.58
CA SER A 42 3.52 -9.47 -32.52
C SER A 42 2.95 -10.89 -32.48
N SER A 43 3.63 -11.87 -33.08
CA SER A 43 3.22 -13.28 -33.07
C SER A 43 3.35 -13.96 -31.69
N GLN A 44 4.09 -13.36 -30.76
CA GLN A 44 4.31 -13.87 -29.40
C GLN A 44 3.60 -13.02 -28.34
N LEU A 45 3.09 -11.84 -28.70
CA LEU A 45 2.47 -10.91 -27.77
C LEU A 45 1.20 -11.49 -27.12
N GLU A 46 0.29 -12.05 -27.93
CA GLU A 46 -0.99 -12.57 -27.43
C GLU A 46 -0.84 -13.70 -26.40
N PRO A 47 -0.06 -14.78 -26.67
CA PRO A 47 0.11 -15.84 -25.68
C PRO A 47 0.87 -15.37 -24.43
N GLU A 48 1.87 -14.50 -24.57
CA GLU A 48 2.62 -13.98 -23.41
C GLU A 48 1.76 -13.05 -22.56
N LEU A 49 0.96 -12.18 -23.19
CA LEU A 49 0.07 -11.27 -22.49
C LEU A 49 -0.91 -12.03 -21.59
N ALA A 50 -1.45 -13.17 -22.05
CA ALA A 50 -2.34 -13.99 -21.25
C ALA A 50 -1.66 -14.51 -19.97
N VAL A 51 -0.39 -14.95 -20.07
CA VAL A 51 0.40 -15.41 -18.91
C VAL A 51 0.68 -14.25 -17.96
N VAL A 52 1.16 -13.12 -18.48
CA VAL A 52 1.45 -11.93 -17.68
C VAL A 52 0.22 -11.44 -16.93
N LEU A 53 -0.95 -11.41 -17.57
CA LEU A 53 -2.20 -11.00 -16.92
C LEU A 53 -2.58 -11.95 -15.78
N GLN A 54 -2.40 -13.26 -15.96
CA GLN A 54 -2.67 -14.25 -14.94
C GLN A 54 -1.74 -14.08 -13.71
N ASP A 55 -0.47 -13.77 -13.94
CA ASP A 55 0.49 -13.52 -12.87
C ASP A 55 0.25 -12.18 -12.14
N LEU A 56 -0.23 -11.17 -12.87
CA LEU A 56 -0.48 -9.84 -12.33
C LEU A 56 -1.78 -9.72 -11.54
N GLU A 57 -2.82 -10.49 -11.87
CA GLU A 57 -4.12 -10.46 -11.18
C GLU A 57 -4.01 -10.49 -9.64
N PRO A 58 -3.34 -11.48 -9.01
CA PRO A 58 -3.22 -11.52 -7.55
C PRO A 58 -2.38 -10.36 -6.98
N LEU A 59 -1.43 -9.83 -7.75
CA LEU A 59 -0.59 -8.71 -7.34
C LEU A 59 -1.38 -7.40 -7.33
N VAL A 60 -2.25 -7.20 -8.32
CA VAL A 60 -3.18 -6.06 -8.39
C VAL A 60 -4.13 -6.08 -7.19
N ASP A 61 -4.74 -7.24 -6.90
CA ASP A 61 -5.64 -7.39 -5.75
C ASP A 61 -4.94 -7.10 -4.44
N THR A 62 -3.71 -7.61 -4.26
CA THR A 62 -2.90 -7.35 -3.07
C THR A 62 -2.59 -5.85 -2.94
N ALA A 63 -2.14 -5.20 -4.01
CA ALA A 63 -1.83 -3.78 -4.00
C ALA A 63 -3.06 -2.91 -3.72
N ALA A 64 -4.22 -3.26 -4.28
CA ALA A 64 -5.48 -2.55 -4.02
C ALA A 64 -5.89 -2.67 -2.54
N ASN A 65 -5.75 -3.86 -1.95
CA ASN A 65 -6.03 -4.08 -0.53
C ASN A 65 -5.04 -3.33 0.37
N ASP A 66 -3.74 -3.36 0.06
CA ASP A 66 -2.70 -2.62 0.77
C ASP A 66 -3.02 -1.10 0.79
N VAL A 67 -3.45 -0.54 -0.34
CA VAL A 67 -3.88 0.87 -0.43
C VAL A 67 -5.13 1.14 0.40
N LEU A 68 -6.14 0.26 0.33
CA LEU A 68 -7.39 0.42 1.06
C LEU A 68 -7.16 0.38 2.57
N GLU A 69 -6.37 -0.58 3.04
CA GLU A 69 -6.03 -0.75 4.45
C GLU A 69 -5.22 0.44 4.96
N LEU A 70 -4.15 0.83 4.24
CA LEU A 70 -3.35 1.99 4.60
C LEU A 70 -4.21 3.27 4.64
N SER A 71 -5.10 3.46 3.66
CA SER A 71 -6.00 4.61 3.64
C SER A 71 -6.95 4.63 4.84
N LYS A 72 -7.44 3.47 5.27
CA LYS A 72 -8.26 3.35 6.48
C LYS A 72 -7.45 3.69 7.72
N GLN A 73 -6.28 3.08 7.89
CA GLN A 73 -5.42 3.34 9.05
C GLN A 73 -4.98 4.81 9.13
N CYS A 74 -4.67 5.44 7.99
CA CYS A 74 -4.38 6.87 7.94
C CYS A 74 -5.57 7.72 8.44
N ARG A 75 -6.80 7.39 8.05
CA ARG A 75 -7.99 8.10 8.56
C ARG A 75 -8.17 7.88 10.05
N ASP A 76 -8.16 6.62 10.49
CA ASP A 76 -8.35 6.26 11.90
C ASP A 76 -7.29 6.94 12.79
N PHE A 77 -6.03 6.99 12.34
CA PHE A 77 -4.94 7.68 13.03
C PHE A 77 -5.15 9.21 13.07
N LEU A 78 -5.52 9.83 11.95
CA LEU A 78 -5.78 11.27 11.90
C LEU A 78 -6.98 11.68 12.76
N GLU A 79 -8.06 10.88 12.73
CA GLU A 79 -9.25 11.08 13.56
C GLU A 79 -8.93 10.95 15.06
N GLY A 80 -8.11 9.96 15.44
CA GLY A 80 -7.61 9.79 16.80
C GLY A 80 -6.72 10.95 17.27
N VAL A 81 -5.92 11.53 16.37
CA VAL A 81 -5.08 12.72 16.65
C VAL A 81 -5.90 14.01 16.74
N THR A 82 -7.09 14.09 16.13
CA THR A 82 -8.02 15.24 16.27
C THR A 82 -8.89 15.21 17.53
N HIS A 83 -8.88 14.12 18.31
CA HIS A 83 -9.56 14.01 19.61
C HIS A 83 -8.62 13.99 20.85
N PRO A 84 -7.63 14.89 21.00
CA PRO A 84 -6.96 15.09 22.27
C PRO A 84 -7.78 16.12 23.08
N ASP A 85 -8.26 15.74 24.26
CA ASP A 85 -8.78 16.66 25.30
C ASP A 85 -10.13 17.37 25.12
N THR A 86 -11.24 16.62 25.12
CA THR A 86 -12.53 17.14 25.66
C THR A 86 -12.83 16.63 27.08
N SER A 87 -11.81 16.21 27.82
CA SER A 87 -11.93 15.79 29.22
C SER A 87 -10.94 16.53 30.13
N GLN A 88 -10.83 17.85 29.97
CA GLN A 88 -10.54 18.68 31.13
C GLN A 88 -11.80 18.70 32.00
N LYS A 89 -11.79 17.89 33.06
CA LYS A 89 -12.65 18.06 34.23
C LYS A 89 -12.64 19.54 34.62
N LEU A 90 -13.80 20.20 34.54
CA LEU A 90 -14.07 21.37 35.37
C LEU A 90 -14.32 20.83 36.79
N ASP A 91 -13.31 20.97 37.66
CA ASP A 91 -13.54 21.10 39.10
C ASP A 91 -14.01 22.53 39.41
#